data_AF-A0A7T4U161-F1
#
_entry.id   AF-A0A7T4U161-F1
#
_cell.length_a   1.000
_cell.length_b   1.000
_cell.length_c   1.000
_cell.angle_alpha   90.00
_cell.angle_beta   90.00
_cell.angle_gamma   90.00
#
_symmetry.space_group_name_H-M   'P 1'
#
loop_
_entity.id
_entity.type
_entity.pdbx_description
1 polymer ?
#
loop_
_entity_poly.entity_id
_entity_poly.type
_entity_poly.pdbx_seq_one_letter_code
_entity_poly.pdbx_strand_id
1 'polypeptide(L)'
;MRATATGRGLERGSRLLGGLALYGVSTALLVRAELGADPWTVFAQGVARSTRMSLGAVVLLVSAAVFALWLPLKQRPGVGTLANAVLVGPVLDQALKVIPPPQALPWRICLLGLGTVGIAVATGLYVGAGLGPGPRDGLMTGLARLGVPVLLARTAIECSVLAGGWLLGGTAGVGTAVYALAIGPLVACFLPRLAVGPARRTGAGRGLRVRSHVRGEANWVPIVRRSARPWSSLDLGTAL
;
A
#
# COMPACT_ATOMS: atom_id res chain seq x y z
N MET A 1 14.76 13.08 25.87
CA MET A 1 15.72 11.96 25.82
C MET A 1 16.00 11.58 24.36
N ARG A 2 17.26 11.56 23.92
CA ARG A 2 17.63 11.20 22.54
C ARG A 2 17.60 9.68 22.39
N ALA A 3 16.70 9.15 21.55
CA ALA A 3 16.72 7.73 21.20
C ALA A 3 18.05 7.38 20.50
N THR A 4 18.73 6.35 21.00
CA THR A 4 19.93 5.76 20.39
C THR A 4 19.61 5.27 18.97
N ALA A 5 20.62 5.16 18.11
CA ALA A 5 20.44 4.66 16.74
C ALA A 5 19.75 3.29 16.72
N THR A 6 20.09 2.42 17.68
CA THR A 6 19.48 1.11 17.93
C THR A 6 18.00 1.22 18.31
N GLY A 7 17.63 2.15 19.19
CA GLY A 7 16.24 2.36 19.60
C GLY A 7 15.31 2.78 18.45
N ARG A 8 15.82 3.59 17.52
CA ARG A 8 15.06 4.00 16.32
C ARG A 8 14.93 2.88 15.29
N GLY A 9 15.91 1.98 15.19
CA GLY A 9 15.82 0.78 14.35
C GLY A 9 14.72 -0.17 14.84
N LEU A 10 14.70 -0.44 16.15
CA LEU A 10 13.70 -1.31 16.78
C LEU A 10 12.27 -0.74 16.67
N GLU A 11 12.12 0.57 16.84
CA GLU A 11 10.84 1.27 16.67
C GLU A 11 10.30 1.14 15.23
N ARG A 12 11.17 1.30 14.22
CA ARG A 12 10.77 1.12 12.81
C ARG A 12 10.46 -0.34 12.48
N GLY A 13 11.26 -1.27 12.98
CA GLY A 13 11.03 -2.71 12.79
C GLY A 13 9.72 -3.19 13.41
N SER A 14 9.43 -2.79 14.65
CA SER A 14 8.18 -3.15 15.34
C SER A 14 6.95 -2.54 14.65
N ARG A 15 7.02 -1.28 14.19
CA ARG A 15 5.93 -0.67 13.39
C ARG A 15 5.72 -1.37 12.05
N LEU A 16 6.79 -1.77 11.38
CA LEU A 16 6.71 -2.56 10.14
C LEU A 16 6.01 -3.89 10.41
N LEU A 17 6.51 -4.70 11.35
CA LEU A 17 5.95 -6.02 11.63
C LEU A 17 4.50 -5.95 12.13
N GLY A 18 4.23 -5.06 13.08
CA GLY A 18 2.88 -4.84 13.60
C GLY A 18 1.91 -4.31 12.54
N GLY A 19 2.38 -3.40 11.68
CA GLY A 19 1.60 -2.89 10.56
C GLY A 19 1.26 -3.97 9.54
N LEU A 20 2.22 -4.83 9.18
CA LEU A 20 2.00 -5.93 8.23
C LEU A 20 1.09 -7.02 8.81
N ALA A 21 1.23 -7.34 10.09
CA ALA A 21 0.32 -8.27 10.76
C ALA A 21 -1.11 -7.72 10.79
N LEU A 22 -1.29 -6.45 11.16
CA LEU A 22 -2.58 -5.78 11.11
C LEU A 22 -3.14 -5.75 9.69
N TYR A 23 -2.31 -5.56 8.67
CA TYR A 23 -2.73 -5.59 7.27
C TYR A 23 -3.34 -6.94 6.91
N GLY A 24 -2.62 -8.05 7.16
CA GLY A 24 -3.12 -9.40 6.87
C GLY A 24 -4.43 -9.73 7.60
N VAL A 25 -4.53 -9.39 8.89
CA VAL A 25 -5.77 -9.56 9.67
C VAL A 25 -6.90 -8.72 9.09
N SER A 26 -6.64 -7.45 8.77
CA SER A 26 -7.65 -6.54 8.22
C SER A 26 -8.15 -7.00 6.85
N THR A 27 -7.26 -7.52 6.00
CA THR A 27 -7.64 -8.18 4.75
C THR A 27 -8.51 -9.41 5.01
N ALA A 28 -8.21 -10.22 6.04
CA ALA A 28 -9.07 -11.35 6.41
C ALA A 28 -10.48 -10.88 6.82
N LEU A 29 -10.60 -9.76 7.55
CA LEU A 29 -11.90 -9.18 7.90
C LEU A 29 -12.69 -8.76 6.64
N LEU A 30 -12.03 -8.11 5.67
CA LEU A 30 -12.67 -7.77 4.38
C LEU A 30 -13.16 -9.01 3.64
N VAL A 31 -12.33 -10.06 3.57
CA VAL A 31 -12.70 -11.33 2.93
C VAL A 31 -13.90 -11.96 3.65
N ARG A 32 -13.91 -11.96 4.99
CA ARG A 32 -15.00 -12.52 5.80
C ARG A 32 -16.26 -11.68 5.78
N ALA A 33 -16.18 -10.40 5.45
CA ALA A 33 -17.37 -9.57 5.28
C ALA A 33 -18.25 -10.06 4.12
N GLU A 34 -17.68 -10.69 3.09
CA GLU A 34 -18.41 -11.18 1.90
C GLU A 34 -19.24 -10.10 1.19
N LEU A 35 -18.91 -8.82 1.40
CA LEU A 35 -19.55 -7.67 0.74
C LEU A 35 -18.72 -7.11 -0.41
N GLY A 36 -17.54 -7.67 -0.64
CA GLY A 36 -16.50 -7.15 -1.52
C GLY A 36 -15.17 -6.96 -0.77
N ALA A 37 -14.08 -6.86 -1.51
CA ALA A 37 -12.75 -6.57 -0.98
C ALA A 37 -12.04 -5.50 -1.82
N ASP A 38 -10.81 -5.15 -1.45
CA ASP A 38 -9.97 -4.27 -2.26
C ASP A 38 -9.52 -4.96 -3.57
N PRO A 39 -9.21 -4.20 -4.64
CA PRO A 39 -8.93 -4.75 -5.98
C PRO A 39 -7.94 -5.91 -6.01
N TRP A 40 -6.88 -5.83 -5.23
CA TRP A 40 -5.83 -6.86 -5.18
C TRP A 40 -6.28 -8.13 -4.48
N THR A 41 -7.10 -8.01 -3.43
CA THR A 41 -7.72 -9.17 -2.78
C THR A 41 -8.76 -9.81 -3.68
N VAL A 42 -9.54 -9.03 -4.43
CA VAL A 42 -10.47 -9.57 -5.43
C VAL A 42 -9.71 -10.38 -6.49
N PHE A 43 -8.58 -9.84 -6.98
CA PHE A 43 -7.68 -10.57 -7.88
C PHE A 43 -7.15 -11.86 -7.26
N ALA A 44 -6.60 -11.79 -6.05
CA ALA A 44 -6.08 -12.96 -5.36
C ALA A 44 -7.15 -14.02 -5.10
N GLN A 45 -8.38 -13.62 -4.77
CA GLN A 45 -9.53 -14.53 -4.62
C GLN A 45 -9.86 -15.25 -5.92
N GLY A 46 -9.91 -14.52 -7.04
CA GLY A 46 -10.17 -15.10 -8.36
C GLY A 46 -9.11 -16.14 -8.72
N VAL A 47 -7.83 -15.77 -8.62
CA VAL A 47 -6.71 -16.69 -8.88
C VAL A 47 -6.76 -17.89 -7.93
N ALA A 48 -7.00 -17.69 -6.63
CA ALA A 48 -7.08 -18.78 -5.65
C ALA A 48 -8.19 -19.79 -5.97
N ARG A 49 -9.33 -19.32 -6.49
CA ARG A 49 -10.42 -20.20 -6.95
C ARG A 49 -9.99 -21.02 -8.17
N SER A 50 -9.30 -20.42 -9.13
CA SER A 50 -8.83 -21.11 -10.34
C SER A 50 -7.70 -22.11 -10.08
N THR A 51 -6.79 -21.82 -9.14
CA THR A 51 -5.61 -22.65 -8.86
C THR A 51 -5.78 -23.60 -7.67
N ARG A 52 -6.86 -23.45 -6.89
CA ARG A 52 -7.11 -24.16 -5.61
C ARG A 52 -6.01 -23.95 -4.56
N MET A 53 -5.27 -22.85 -4.66
CA MET A 53 -4.28 -22.45 -3.65
C MET A 53 -4.95 -21.67 -2.52
N SER A 54 -4.29 -21.59 -1.35
CA SER A 54 -4.74 -20.69 -0.29
C SER A 54 -4.62 -19.23 -0.74
N LEU A 55 -5.47 -18.36 -0.19
CA LEU A 55 -5.48 -16.95 -0.54
C LEU A 55 -4.14 -16.29 -0.21
N GLY A 56 -3.56 -16.62 0.95
CA GLY A 56 -2.25 -16.14 1.36
C GLY A 56 -1.12 -16.58 0.42
N ALA A 57 -1.15 -17.82 -0.08
CA ALA A 57 -0.17 -18.29 -1.05
C ALA A 57 -0.28 -17.53 -2.38
N VAL A 58 -1.49 -17.23 -2.83
CA VAL A 58 -1.70 -16.40 -4.02
C VAL A 58 -1.21 -14.97 -3.81
N VAL A 59 -1.46 -14.36 -2.64
CA VAL A 59 -0.92 -13.02 -2.32
C VAL A 59 0.61 -12.99 -2.40
N LEU A 60 1.28 -14.05 -1.93
CA LEU A 60 2.73 -14.19 -2.04
C LEU A 60 3.17 -14.30 -3.51
N LEU A 61 2.49 -15.15 -4.31
CA LEU A 61 2.79 -15.32 -5.73
C LEU A 61 2.57 -14.03 -6.54
N VAL A 62 1.47 -13.32 -6.30
CA VAL A 62 1.19 -12.04 -6.95
C VAL A 62 2.26 -11.02 -6.56
N SER A 63 2.71 -11.00 -5.30
CA SER A 63 3.81 -10.13 -4.88
C SER A 63 5.11 -10.47 -5.62
N ALA A 64 5.42 -11.75 -5.78
CA ALA A 64 6.58 -12.21 -6.56
C ALA A 64 6.47 -11.83 -8.05
N ALA A 65 5.28 -11.96 -8.65
CA ALA A 65 5.03 -11.55 -10.03
C ALA A 65 5.18 -10.03 -10.20
N VAL A 66 4.68 -9.23 -9.26
CA VAL A 66 4.86 -7.78 -9.26
C VAL A 66 6.34 -7.42 -9.12
N PHE A 67 7.11 -8.14 -8.30
CA PHE A 67 8.57 -7.95 -8.25
C PHE A 67 9.27 -8.32 -9.56
N ALA A 68 8.81 -9.36 -10.26
CA ALA A 68 9.34 -9.68 -11.58
C ALA A 68 9.12 -8.51 -12.57
N LEU A 69 7.97 -7.83 -12.48
CA LEU A 69 7.71 -6.61 -13.26
C LEU A 69 8.61 -5.42 -12.85
N TRP A 70 9.28 -5.47 -11.69
CA TRP A 70 10.24 -4.43 -11.29
C TRP A 70 11.61 -4.58 -11.96
N LEU A 71 11.99 -5.78 -12.44
CA LEU A 71 13.25 -6.00 -13.17
C LEU A 71 13.45 -5.01 -14.32
N PRO A 72 12.48 -4.84 -15.26
CA PRO A 72 12.62 -3.83 -16.32
C PRO A 72 12.60 -2.39 -15.77
N LEU A 73 11.92 -2.16 -14.64
CA LEU A 73 11.80 -0.84 -13.99
C LEU A 73 13.04 -0.44 -13.17
N LYS A 74 14.02 -1.35 -13.02
CA LYS A 74 15.27 -1.14 -12.24
C LYS A 74 15.03 -0.63 -10.82
N GLN A 75 13.93 -1.05 -10.18
CA GLN A 75 13.57 -0.68 -8.82
C GLN A 75 14.27 -1.61 -7.82
N ARG A 76 14.89 -1.04 -6.77
CA ARG A 76 15.52 -1.81 -5.70
C ARG A 76 14.52 -2.02 -4.55
N PRO A 77 14.10 -3.26 -4.24
CA PRO A 77 13.20 -3.51 -3.11
C PRO A 77 13.87 -3.20 -1.78
N GLY A 78 13.13 -2.55 -0.88
CA GLY A 78 13.57 -2.34 0.50
C GLY A 78 13.24 -3.55 1.38
N VAL A 79 13.79 -3.58 2.60
CA VAL A 79 13.48 -4.62 3.59
C VAL A 79 11.98 -4.66 3.90
N GLY A 80 11.33 -3.50 3.99
CA GLY A 80 9.88 -3.41 4.19
C GLY A 80 9.06 -3.99 3.03
N THR A 81 9.55 -3.87 1.80
CA THR A 81 8.90 -4.41 0.61
C THR A 81 8.93 -5.95 0.61
N LEU A 82 10.09 -6.53 0.94
CA LEU A 82 10.24 -7.98 1.07
C LEU A 82 9.42 -8.52 2.25
N ALA A 83 9.48 -7.84 3.39
CA ALA A 83 8.68 -8.21 4.56
C ALA A 83 7.18 -8.18 4.25
N ASN A 84 6.69 -7.17 3.52
CA ASN A 84 5.30 -7.09 3.10
C ASN A 84 4.89 -8.30 2.25
N ALA A 85 5.67 -8.61 1.20
CA ALA A 85 5.39 -9.71 0.30
C ALA A 85 5.33 -11.06 1.03
N VAL A 86 6.22 -11.29 2.01
CA VAL A 86 6.35 -12.57 2.70
C VAL A 86 5.40 -12.71 3.90
N LEU A 87 5.07 -11.62 4.60
CA LEU A 87 4.30 -11.69 5.85
C LEU A 87 2.79 -11.56 5.67
N VAL A 88 2.32 -10.76 4.72
CA VAL A 88 0.87 -10.48 4.60
C VAL A 88 0.07 -11.74 4.29
N GLY A 89 0.55 -12.57 3.36
CA GLY A 89 -0.11 -13.81 2.96
C GLY A 89 -0.29 -14.83 4.10
N PRO A 90 0.77 -15.25 4.80
CA PRO A 90 0.66 -16.16 5.94
C PRO A 90 -0.23 -15.64 7.07
N VAL A 91 -0.14 -14.34 7.39
CA VAL A 91 -1.00 -13.74 8.42
C VAL A 91 -2.47 -13.75 7.99
N LEU A 92 -2.75 -13.44 6.72
CA LEU A 92 -4.09 -13.53 6.15
C LEU A 92 -4.65 -14.96 6.27
N ASP A 93 -3.91 -15.98 5.83
CA ASP A 93 -4.36 -17.38 5.93
C ASP A 93 -4.59 -17.80 7.38
N GLN A 94 -3.70 -17.40 8.30
CA GLN A 94 -3.87 -17.71 9.71
C GLN A 94 -5.10 -17.03 10.29
N ALA A 95 -5.32 -15.75 9.98
CA ALA A 95 -6.48 -14.99 10.42
C ALA A 95 -7.78 -15.58 9.86
N LEU A 96 -7.80 -16.04 8.61
CA LEU A 96 -8.95 -16.72 8.03
C LEU A 96 -9.30 -18.03 8.75
N LYS A 97 -8.32 -18.77 9.29
CA LYS A 97 -8.60 -19.99 10.07
C LYS A 97 -9.33 -19.72 11.38
N VAL A 98 -9.06 -18.57 12.02
CA VAL A 98 -9.64 -18.22 13.33
C VAL A 98 -10.87 -17.32 13.26
N ILE A 99 -11.02 -16.52 12.20
CA ILE A 99 -12.16 -15.62 12.02
C ILE A 99 -13.21 -16.35 11.18
N PRO A 100 -14.36 -16.78 11.74
CA PRO A 100 -15.44 -17.38 10.95
C PRO A 100 -16.21 -16.31 10.16
N PRO A 101 -16.86 -16.68 9.04
CA PRO A 101 -17.72 -15.77 8.29
C PRO A 101 -19.03 -15.50 9.06
N PRO A 102 -19.41 -14.24 9.31
CA PRO A 102 -20.69 -13.92 9.95
C PRO A 102 -21.86 -14.12 8.99
N GLN A 103 -22.99 -14.59 9.53
CA GLN A 103 -24.22 -14.77 8.76
C GLN A 103 -25.03 -13.47 8.64
N ALA A 104 -25.15 -12.72 9.74
CA ALA A 104 -25.99 -11.51 9.76
C ALA A 104 -25.30 -10.31 9.10
N LEU A 105 -26.08 -9.55 8.32
CA LEU A 105 -25.60 -8.37 7.58
C LEU A 105 -24.93 -7.30 8.46
N PRO A 106 -25.43 -6.96 9.68
CA PRO A 106 -24.77 -5.96 10.52
C PRO A 106 -23.32 -6.33 10.84
N TRP A 107 -23.05 -7.60 11.14
CA TRP A 107 -21.69 -8.08 11.41
C TRP A 107 -20.80 -8.01 10.17
N ARG A 108 -21.33 -8.32 8.99
CA ARG A 108 -20.61 -8.17 7.72
C ARG A 108 -20.21 -6.71 7.46
N ILE A 109 -21.12 -5.77 7.72
CA ILE A 109 -20.85 -4.33 7.62
C ILE A 109 -19.78 -3.90 8.64
N CYS A 110 -19.86 -4.38 9.88
CA CYS A 110 -18.83 -4.13 10.88
C CYS A 110 -17.46 -4.65 10.44
N LEU A 111 -17.38 -5.88 9.91
CA LEU A 111 -16.12 -6.44 9.40
C LEU A 111 -15.56 -5.64 8.22
N LEU A 112 -16.42 -5.21 7.28
CA LEU A 112 -16.03 -4.34 6.17
C LEU A 112 -15.42 -3.02 6.68
N GLY A 113 -16.11 -2.36 7.63
CA GLY A 113 -15.65 -1.11 8.22
C GLY A 113 -14.34 -1.27 8.98
N LEU A 114 -14.26 -2.25 9.88
CA LEU A 114 -13.05 -2.54 10.67
C LEU A 114 -11.88 -2.95 9.78
N GLY A 115 -12.10 -3.79 8.76
CA GLY A 115 -11.08 -4.16 7.80
C GLY A 115 -10.58 -2.95 6.99
N THR A 116 -11.49 -2.08 6.54
CA THR A 116 -11.11 -0.89 5.76
C THR A 116 -10.28 0.10 6.59
N VAL A 117 -10.72 0.40 7.82
CA VAL A 117 -9.99 1.27 8.74
C VAL A 117 -8.67 0.62 9.16
N GLY A 118 -8.70 -0.67 9.45
CA GLY A 118 -7.52 -1.47 9.82
C GLY A 118 -6.45 -1.46 8.74
N ILE A 119 -6.81 -1.60 7.46
CA ILE A 119 -5.87 -1.48 6.34
C ILE A 119 -5.26 -0.08 6.28
N ALA A 120 -6.05 0.98 6.51
CA ALA A 120 -5.53 2.35 6.49
C ALA A 120 -4.52 2.61 7.63
N VAL A 121 -4.83 2.13 8.84
CA VAL A 121 -3.94 2.20 10.00
C VAL A 121 -2.67 1.38 9.75
N ALA A 122 -2.83 0.14 9.29
CA ALA A 122 -1.72 -0.75 8.93
C ALA A 122 -0.79 -0.10 7.91
N THR A 123 -1.36 0.50 6.86
CA THR A 123 -0.62 1.23 5.83
C THR A 123 0.17 2.39 6.45
N GLY A 124 -0.45 3.15 7.35
CA GLY A 124 0.24 4.20 8.09
C GLY A 124 1.42 3.69 8.90
N LEU A 125 1.28 2.54 9.59
CA LEU A 125 2.35 1.94 10.40
C LEU A 125 3.51 1.42 9.55
N TYR A 126 3.22 0.58 8.55
CA TYR A 126 4.26 -0.13 7.81
C TYR A 126 4.98 0.80 6.82
N VAL A 127 4.23 1.64 6.09
CA VAL A 127 4.82 2.64 5.18
C VAL A 127 5.51 3.72 6.00
N GLY A 128 4.87 4.15 7.09
CA GLY A 128 5.41 5.14 8.01
C GLY A 128 6.72 4.74 8.68
N ALA A 129 7.04 3.45 8.76
CA ALA A 129 8.34 2.96 9.23
C ALA A 129 9.51 3.39 8.32
N GLY A 130 9.26 3.73 7.06
CA GLY A 130 10.26 4.23 6.12
C GLY A 130 11.29 3.16 5.69
N LEU A 131 10.91 1.88 5.74
CA LEU A 131 11.78 0.74 5.39
C LEU A 131 11.58 0.21 3.96
N GLY A 132 10.77 0.92 3.16
CA GLY A 132 10.44 0.58 1.78
C GLY A 132 8.92 0.46 1.58
N PRO A 133 8.41 0.83 0.39
CA PRO A 133 6.98 0.74 0.08
C PRO A 133 6.55 -0.72 -0.20
N GLY A 134 5.26 -1.00 -0.38
CA GLY A 134 4.80 -2.33 -0.79
C GLY A 134 5.05 -2.65 -2.28
N PRO A 135 4.94 -3.92 -2.73
CA PRO A 135 5.13 -4.32 -4.13
C PRO A 135 4.23 -3.54 -5.11
N ARG A 136 2.95 -3.38 -4.76
CA ARG A 136 1.96 -2.57 -5.51
C ARG A 136 2.44 -1.14 -5.71
N ASP A 137 2.89 -0.50 -4.63
CA ASP A 137 3.28 0.90 -4.65
C ASP A 137 4.47 1.11 -5.58
N GLY A 138 5.47 0.22 -5.53
CA GLY A 138 6.64 0.35 -6.40
C GLY A 138 6.34 0.19 -7.88
N LEU A 139 5.32 -0.59 -8.27
CA LEU A 139 4.84 -0.66 -9.66
C LEU A 139 4.34 0.71 -10.13
N MET A 140 3.50 1.37 -9.32
CA MET A 140 3.03 2.75 -9.59
C MET A 140 4.20 3.72 -9.70
N THR A 141 5.22 3.61 -8.83
CA THR A 141 6.40 4.49 -8.90
C THR A 141 7.25 4.25 -10.16
N GLY A 142 7.35 3.00 -10.62
CA GLY A 142 8.07 2.65 -11.83
C GLY A 142 7.41 3.24 -13.06
N LEU A 143 6.08 3.11 -13.19
CA LEU A 143 5.32 3.74 -14.28
C LEU A 143 5.46 5.27 -14.27
N ALA A 144 5.46 5.89 -13.09
CA ALA A 144 5.68 7.33 -12.97
C ALA A 144 7.06 7.78 -13.47
N ARG A 145 8.10 6.95 -13.32
CA ARG A 145 9.43 7.22 -13.89
C ARG A 145 9.47 7.11 -15.42
N LEU A 146 8.52 6.39 -16.01
CA LEU A 146 8.32 6.30 -17.46
C LEU A 146 7.45 7.44 -18.02
N GLY A 147 7.09 8.43 -17.20
CA GLY A 147 6.31 9.60 -17.62
C GLY A 147 4.79 9.43 -17.49
N VAL A 148 4.30 8.29 -16.99
CA VAL A 148 2.86 8.08 -16.78
C VAL A 148 2.40 8.88 -15.55
N PRO A 149 1.31 9.67 -15.62
CA PRO A 149 0.74 10.33 -14.46
C PRO A 149 0.39 9.32 -13.36
N VAL A 150 0.81 9.59 -12.12
CA VAL A 150 0.64 8.68 -10.97
C VAL A 150 -0.83 8.25 -10.79
N LEU A 151 -1.77 9.18 -10.96
CA LEU A 151 -3.20 8.89 -10.87
C LEU A 151 -3.64 7.91 -11.95
N LEU A 152 -3.21 8.13 -13.20
CA LEU A 152 -3.54 7.25 -14.33
C LEU A 152 -2.94 5.85 -14.12
N ALA A 153 -1.66 5.78 -13.74
CA ALA A 153 -0.98 4.52 -13.45
C ALA A 153 -1.71 3.72 -12.35
N ARG A 154 -2.07 4.39 -11.25
CA ARG A 154 -2.81 3.77 -10.15
C ARG A 154 -4.17 3.27 -10.62
N THR A 155 -4.98 4.13 -11.23
CA THR A 155 -6.33 3.76 -11.67
C THR A 155 -6.29 2.62 -12.68
N ALA A 156 -5.39 2.67 -13.67
CA ALA A 156 -5.26 1.61 -14.65
C ALA A 156 -4.92 0.27 -13.98
N ILE A 157 -3.94 0.25 -13.07
CA ILE A 157 -3.56 -0.98 -12.35
C ILE A 157 -4.73 -1.50 -11.52
N GLU A 158 -5.35 -0.65 -10.68
CA GLU A 158 -6.46 -1.06 -9.82
C GLU A 158 -7.66 -1.57 -10.61
N CYS A 159 -8.05 -0.90 -11.68
CA CYS A 159 -9.14 -1.33 -12.54
C CYS A 159 -8.80 -2.65 -13.24
N SER A 160 -7.55 -2.83 -13.69
CA SER A 160 -7.12 -4.06 -14.37
C SER A 160 -7.15 -5.26 -13.44
N VAL A 161 -6.59 -5.14 -12.24
CA VAL A 161 -6.60 -6.24 -11.26
C VAL A 161 -8.00 -6.52 -10.73
N LEU A 162 -8.82 -5.47 -10.51
CA LEU A 162 -10.22 -5.65 -10.10
C LEU A 162 -11.02 -6.39 -11.18
N ALA A 163 -10.92 -5.94 -12.43
CA ALA A 163 -11.60 -6.57 -13.56
C ALA A 163 -11.15 -8.01 -13.75
N GLY A 164 -9.84 -8.26 -13.80
CA GLY A 164 -9.28 -9.61 -13.90
C GLY A 164 -9.72 -10.51 -12.74
N GLY A 165 -9.70 -9.99 -11.51
CA GLY A 165 -10.12 -10.73 -10.33
C GLY A 165 -11.60 -11.08 -10.35
N TRP A 166 -12.43 -10.12 -10.72
CA TRP A 166 -13.88 -10.32 -10.80
C TRP A 166 -14.25 -11.33 -11.89
N LEU A 167 -13.61 -11.25 -13.07
CA LEU A 167 -13.78 -12.23 -14.15
C LEU A 167 -13.34 -13.64 -13.75
N LEU A 168 -12.31 -13.76 -12.90
CA LEU A 168 -11.85 -15.03 -12.33
C LEU A 168 -12.73 -15.50 -11.14
N GLY A 169 -13.82 -14.81 -10.82
CA GLY A 169 -14.76 -15.19 -9.77
C GLY A 169 -14.41 -14.68 -8.37
N GLY A 170 -13.51 -13.69 -8.25
CA GLY A 170 -13.28 -12.94 -7.02
C GLY A 170 -14.50 -12.13 -6.58
N THR A 171 -14.59 -11.82 -5.29
CA THR A 171 -15.77 -11.16 -4.71
C THR A 171 -15.64 -9.64 -4.83
N ALA A 172 -16.21 -9.06 -5.90
CA ALA A 172 -16.43 -7.62 -6.02
C ALA A 172 -17.90 -7.28 -5.69
N GLY A 173 -18.13 -6.21 -4.93
CA GLY A 173 -19.48 -5.81 -4.53
C GLY A 173 -19.56 -4.38 -3.99
N VAL A 174 -20.65 -4.05 -3.30
CA VAL A 174 -20.86 -2.72 -2.69
C VAL A 174 -19.72 -2.37 -1.72
N GLY A 175 -19.21 -3.36 -0.98
CA GLY A 175 -18.07 -3.20 -0.09
C GLY A 175 -16.78 -2.82 -0.82
N THR A 176 -16.58 -3.29 -2.05
CA THR A 176 -15.43 -2.88 -2.89
C THR A 176 -15.53 -1.40 -3.26
N ALA A 177 -16.73 -0.92 -3.63
CA ALA A 177 -16.95 0.49 -3.94
C ALA A 177 -16.75 1.38 -2.71
N VAL A 178 -17.33 0.99 -1.56
CA VAL A 178 -17.15 1.67 -0.28
C VAL A 178 -15.67 1.74 0.10
N TYR A 179 -14.95 0.61 0.00
CA TYR A 179 -13.51 0.56 0.26
C TYR A 179 -12.74 1.50 -0.66
N ALA A 180 -13.00 1.47 -1.98
CA ALA A 180 -12.29 2.29 -2.95
C ALA A 180 -12.46 3.79 -2.69
N LEU A 181 -13.65 4.21 -2.27
CA LEU A 181 -13.96 5.60 -1.90
C LEU A 181 -13.35 6.00 -0.56
N ALA A 182 -13.37 5.11 0.44
CA ALA A 182 -12.94 5.41 1.81
C ALA A 182 -11.42 5.35 2.00
N ILE A 183 -10.72 4.41 1.33
CA ILE A 183 -9.33 4.11 1.64
C ILE A 183 -8.39 5.30 1.37
N GLY A 184 -8.65 6.11 0.34
CA GLY A 184 -7.85 7.28 0.00
C GLY A 184 -7.81 8.31 1.13
N PRO A 185 -8.96 8.87 1.54
CA PRO A 185 -9.06 9.78 2.69
C PRO A 185 -8.53 9.18 4.00
N LEU A 186 -8.82 7.90 4.28
CA LEU A 186 -8.35 7.23 5.50
C LEU A 186 -6.83 7.11 5.54
N VAL A 187 -6.18 6.68 4.45
CA VAL A 187 -4.72 6.61 4.38
C VAL A 187 -4.09 8.00 4.48
N ALA A 188 -4.66 9.01 3.82
CA ALA A 188 -4.20 10.40 3.94
C ALA A 188 -4.29 10.93 5.38
N CYS A 189 -5.26 10.43 6.15
CA CYS A 189 -5.43 10.73 7.57
C CYS A 189 -4.39 9.99 8.43
N PHE A 190 -4.25 8.68 8.31
CA PHE A 190 -3.41 7.89 9.22
C PHE A 190 -1.92 7.96 8.92
N LEU A 191 -1.52 8.00 7.64
CA LEU A 191 -0.11 7.93 7.25
C LEU A 191 0.74 9.04 7.88
N PRO A 192 0.37 10.34 7.82
CA PRO A 192 1.17 11.40 8.44
C PRO A 192 1.25 11.30 9.97
N ARG A 193 0.21 10.75 10.61
CA ARG A 193 0.11 10.62 12.07
C ARG A 193 0.95 9.45 12.61
N LEU A 194 1.14 8.42 11.80
CA LEU A 194 1.84 7.19 12.18
C LEU A 194 3.26 7.10 11.60
N ALA A 195 3.63 8.02 10.70
CA ALA A 195 4.95 8.08 10.12
C ALA A 195 6.04 8.46 11.14
N VAL A 196 7.12 7.69 11.14
CA VAL A 196 8.31 8.01 11.91
C VAL A 196 9.09 9.07 11.14
N GLY A 197 9.35 10.22 11.77
CA GLY A 197 10.11 11.30 11.15
C GLY A 197 11.44 10.80 10.55
N PRO A 198 11.96 11.46 9.49
CA PRO A 198 13.25 11.10 8.92
C PRO A 198 14.30 11.13 10.02
N ALA A 199 15.18 10.12 10.04
CA ALA A 199 16.32 10.14 10.95
C ALA A 199 17.08 11.43 10.64
N ARG A 200 17.09 12.40 11.57
CA ARG A 200 17.98 13.55 11.46
C ARG A 200 19.37 12.98 11.23
N ARG A 201 19.93 13.19 10.04
CA ARG A 201 21.37 13.01 9.82
C ARG A 201 22.04 13.82 10.91
N THR A 202 22.59 13.15 11.91
CA THR A 202 23.39 13.79 12.95
C THR A 202 24.51 14.51 12.21
N GLY A 203 24.53 15.83 12.33
CA GLY A 203 25.52 16.66 11.67
C GLY A 203 26.92 16.21 12.08
N ALA A 204 27.66 15.70 11.10
CA ALA A 204 29.10 15.63 11.12
C ALA A 204 29.58 16.24 9.80
N GLY A 205 30.33 17.34 9.89
CA GLY A 205 31.01 17.99 8.77
C GLY A 205 30.29 19.19 8.15
N ARG A 206 30.52 20.38 8.72
CA ARG A 206 30.55 21.61 7.91
C ARG A 206 31.62 21.43 6.83
N GLY A 207 31.29 21.73 5.57
CA GLY A 207 32.27 21.92 4.51
C GLY A 207 32.28 20.83 3.45
N LEU A 208 31.37 20.94 2.48
CA LEU A 208 31.62 20.89 1.04
C LEU A 208 30.26 20.85 0.36
N ARG A 209 29.89 21.97 -0.25
CA ARG A 209 28.67 22.13 -1.02
C ARG A 209 28.85 21.41 -2.36
N VAL A 210 28.83 20.08 -2.34
CA VAL A 210 28.79 19.27 -3.57
C VAL A 210 27.36 19.39 -4.12
N ARG A 211 27.23 20.10 -5.24
CA ARG A 211 26.04 20.05 -6.10
C ARG A 211 25.91 18.63 -6.65
N SER A 212 25.28 17.72 -5.90
CA SER A 212 24.91 16.40 -6.41
C SER A 212 23.50 16.47 -6.99
N HIS A 213 23.45 16.42 -8.32
CA HIS A 213 22.27 16.09 -9.10
C HIS A 213 21.88 14.63 -8.78
N VAL A 214 21.18 14.40 -7.68
CA VAL A 214 20.55 13.10 -7.38
C VAL A 214 19.08 13.36 -7.05
N ARG A 215 18.28 13.40 -8.11
CA ARG A 215 16.82 13.39 -8.06
C ARG A 215 16.40 11.94 -7.85
N GLY A 216 16.27 11.51 -6.59
CA GLY A 216 15.91 10.12 -6.34
C GLY A 216 15.89 9.67 -4.90
N GLU A 217 15.48 10.51 -3.95
CA GLU A 217 15.21 10.03 -2.59
C GLU A 217 14.22 10.96 -1.86
N ALA A 218 13.20 10.36 -1.26
CA ALA A 218 12.25 10.95 -0.31
C ALA A 218 11.34 12.09 -0.80
N ASN A 219 10.41 11.81 -1.73
CA ASN A 219 9.32 12.73 -2.05
C ASN A 219 7.92 12.08 -2.00
N TRP A 220 7.65 11.27 -0.97
CA TRP A 220 6.32 10.66 -0.77
C TRP A 220 5.33 11.58 -0.04
N VAL A 221 5.81 12.65 0.59
CA VAL A 221 5.00 13.54 1.45
C VAL A 221 4.26 14.70 0.71
N PRO A 222 4.66 15.21 -0.47
CA PRO A 222 3.93 16.32 -1.09
C PRO A 222 2.89 15.93 -2.16
N ILE A 223 2.52 14.66 -2.30
CA ILE A 223 1.51 14.24 -3.29
C ILE A 223 0.11 14.80 -2.95
N VAL A 224 -0.18 15.11 -1.68
CA VAL A 224 -1.46 15.70 -1.25
C VAL A 224 -1.49 17.23 -1.37
N ARG A 225 -0.34 17.92 -1.50
CA ARG A 225 -0.30 19.41 -1.56
C ARG A 225 -0.34 20.00 -2.97
N ARG A 226 -0.11 19.21 -4.03
CA ARG A 226 -0.07 19.74 -5.41
C ARG A 226 -1.42 19.82 -6.12
N SER A 227 -2.48 19.21 -5.59
CA SER A 227 -3.83 19.24 -6.18
C SER A 227 -4.69 20.43 -5.73
N ALA A 228 -4.16 21.35 -4.91
CA ALA A 228 -4.89 22.50 -4.37
C ALA A 228 -4.47 23.85 -4.99
N ARG A 229 -4.08 23.89 -6.27
CA ARG A 229 -3.94 25.17 -7.00
C ARG A 229 -5.24 25.50 -7.71
N PRO A 230 -5.86 26.67 -7.47
CA PRO A 230 -7.02 27.13 -8.23
C PRO A 230 -6.63 27.36 -9.70
N TRP A 231 -7.52 27.00 -10.61
CA TRP A 231 -7.41 27.12 -12.07
C TRP A 231 -7.47 28.58 -12.56
N SER A 232 -6.61 29.47 -12.04
CA SER A 232 -6.67 30.91 -12.37
C SER A 232 -5.36 31.51 -12.88
N SER A 233 -4.34 30.71 -13.16
CA SER A 233 -3.06 31.21 -13.67
C SER A 233 -2.50 30.36 -14.82
N LEU A 234 -3.29 30.18 -15.87
CA LEU A 234 -2.76 29.81 -17.18
C LEU A 234 -2.43 31.13 -17.90
N ASP A 235 -1.16 31.53 -17.85
CA ASP A 235 -0.59 32.56 -18.71
C ASP A 235 -0.68 32.07 -20.16
N LEU A 236 -1.74 32.50 -20.86
CA LEU A 236 -1.82 32.49 -22.32
C LEU A 236 -1.12 33.74 -22.83
N GLY A 237 0.19 33.66 -23.07
CA GLY A 237 0.92 34.77 -23.64
C GLY A 237 2.35 34.40 -24.03
N THR A 238 2.69 34.72 -25.27
CA THR A 238 4.03 34.83 -25.86
C THR A 238 4.79 33.54 -26.18
N ALA A 239 4.50 32.99 -27.35
CA ALA A 239 5.54 32.55 -28.27
C ALA A 239 5.15 33.06 -29.67
N LEU A 240 5.72 34.23 -30.02
CA LEU A 240 6.06 34.57 -31.39
C LEU A 240 7.24 33.69 -31.83
#